data_AF-A0A6B0ZG73-F1
#
_entry.id   AF-A0A6B0ZG73-F1
#
_cell.length_a   1.000
_cell.length_b   1.000
_cell.length_c   1.000
_cell.angle_alpha   90.00
_cell.angle_beta   90.00
_cell.angle_gamma   90.00
#
_symmetry.space_group_name_H-M   'P 1'
#
loop_
_entity.id
_entity.type
_entity.pdbx_description
1 polymer ?
#
loop_
_entity_poly.entity_id
_entity_poly.type
_entity_poly.pdbx_seq_one_letter_code
_entity_poly.pdbx_strand_id
1 'polypeptide(L)'
;MSPPAGRGGRRRRSDGNSLVLISWRDIPAQVNGGSGTDRVQRILPRRFQRAIDRAAMVAGKTQASQYVGEWRRTTIPAGSDDPEAAAMAAAASLEEAFPRERLDEFVRTGGWDPERDGQDRPAPEHRNGSQEAQQ
;
A
#
# COMPACT_ATOMS: atom_id res chain seq x y z
N MET A 1 -36.81 41.31 -14.46
CA MET A 1 -35.48 41.48 -13.84
C MET A 1 -35.12 40.21 -13.09
N SER A 2 -34.10 39.49 -13.56
CA SER A 2 -33.60 38.24 -12.97
C SER A 2 -32.56 38.52 -11.87
N PRO A 3 -32.49 37.76 -10.78
CA PRO A 3 -31.34 37.78 -9.89
C PRO A 3 -30.20 36.87 -10.44
N PRO A 4 -28.92 37.22 -10.20
CA PRO A 4 -27.77 36.41 -10.63
C PRO A 4 -27.44 35.35 -9.57
N ALA A 5 -27.71 34.08 -9.87
CA ALA A 5 -27.16 32.98 -9.09
C ALA A 5 -25.82 32.58 -9.71
N GLY A 6 -24.73 32.96 -9.04
CA GLY A 6 -23.39 32.52 -9.39
C GLY A 6 -23.35 31.00 -9.53
N ARG A 7 -23.10 30.51 -10.74
CA ARG A 7 -22.54 29.17 -10.91
C ARG A 7 -21.19 29.22 -10.23
N GLY A 8 -21.17 28.75 -8.98
CA GLY A 8 -19.97 28.41 -8.27
C GLY A 8 -19.14 27.54 -9.19
N GLY A 9 -18.14 28.15 -9.80
CA GLY A 9 -16.95 27.44 -10.23
C GLY A 9 -16.36 26.86 -8.97
N ARG A 10 -16.85 25.68 -8.58
CA ARG A 10 -16.07 24.72 -7.82
C ARG A 10 -14.95 24.27 -8.75
N ARG A 11 -14.03 25.19 -9.05
CA ARG A 11 -12.67 24.80 -9.38
C ARG A 11 -12.26 24.01 -8.16
N ARG A 12 -12.17 22.69 -8.34
CA ARG A 12 -11.62 21.76 -7.37
C ARG A 12 -10.43 22.47 -6.75
N ARG A 13 -10.48 22.71 -5.44
CA ARG A 13 -9.32 23.18 -4.70
C ARG A 13 -8.25 22.14 -4.96
N SER A 14 -7.31 22.50 -5.81
CA SER A 14 -6.07 21.80 -6.07
C SER A 14 -6.21 20.28 -6.24
N ASP A 15 -6.44 19.83 -7.48
CA ASP A 15 -5.78 18.63 -8.02
C ASP A 15 -4.24 18.89 -8.18
N GLY A 16 -3.68 19.71 -7.29
CA GLY A 16 -2.29 20.18 -7.30
C GLY A 16 -1.56 19.44 -6.20
N ASN A 17 -0.74 18.48 -6.62
CA ASN A 17 0.14 17.68 -5.80
C ASN A 17 -0.53 16.60 -4.91
N SER A 18 -1.08 15.58 -5.56
CA SER A 18 -1.34 14.28 -4.93
C SER A 18 -0.18 13.34 -5.24
N LEU A 19 0.34 12.60 -4.26
CA LEU A 19 1.25 11.49 -4.51
C LEU A 19 0.44 10.18 -4.59
N VAL A 20 0.84 9.29 -5.47
CA VAL A 20 0.30 7.93 -5.59
C VAL A 20 1.39 6.97 -5.13
N LEU A 21 1.24 6.44 -3.93
CA LEU A 21 2.06 5.34 -3.43
C LEU A 21 1.58 4.04 -4.07
N ILE A 22 2.47 3.36 -4.77
CA ILE A 22 2.25 2.02 -5.27
C ILE A 22 2.93 1.04 -4.32
N SER A 23 2.10 0.22 -3.67
CA SER A 23 2.54 -0.87 -2.80
C SER A 23 2.07 -2.20 -3.36
N TRP A 24 2.83 -3.26 -3.09
CA TRP A 24 2.39 -4.62 -3.30
C TRP A 24 1.98 -5.18 -1.95
N ARG A 25 0.69 -5.42 -1.75
CA ARG A 25 0.11 -5.67 -0.41
C ARG A 25 0.48 -4.54 0.55
N ASP A 26 1.31 -4.81 1.57
CA ASP A 26 1.83 -3.81 2.52
C ASP A 26 3.27 -3.35 2.24
N ILE A 27 3.94 -3.88 1.20
CA ILE A 27 5.34 -3.51 0.88
C ILE A 27 5.35 -2.36 -0.17
N PRO A 28 5.91 -1.18 0.15
CA PRO A 28 5.98 -0.07 -0.79
C PRO A 28 7.00 -0.36 -1.91
N ALA A 29 6.67 -0.03 -3.16
CA ALA A 29 7.52 -0.32 -4.32
C ALA A 29 7.97 0.93 -5.07
N GLN A 30 7.05 1.88 -5.27
CA GLN A 30 7.33 3.13 -5.97
C GLN A 30 6.33 4.20 -5.54
N VAL A 31 6.74 5.46 -5.60
CA VAL A 31 5.89 6.63 -5.36
C VAL A 31 5.84 7.45 -6.64
N ASN A 32 4.64 7.75 -7.11
CA ASN A 32 4.44 8.67 -8.21
C ASN A 32 3.96 10.01 -7.66
N GLY A 33 4.54 11.13 -8.07
CA GLY A 33 4.11 12.47 -7.72
C GLY A 33 3.49 13.20 -8.90
N GLY A 34 2.63 14.18 -8.60
CA GLY A 34 2.00 15.03 -9.61
C GLY A 34 0.82 14.37 -10.34
N SER A 35 0.20 15.15 -11.22
CA SER A 35 -0.95 14.73 -12.03
C SER A 35 -0.80 15.26 -13.45
N GLY A 36 -1.21 14.48 -14.46
CA GLY A 36 -1.15 14.89 -15.86
C GLY A 36 0.27 14.91 -16.44
N THR A 37 0.71 16.10 -16.89
CA THR A 37 1.97 16.31 -17.61
C THR A 37 3.20 16.28 -16.69
N ASP A 38 3.08 16.77 -15.46
CA ASP A 38 4.17 16.86 -14.47
C ASP A 38 4.23 15.63 -13.54
N ARG A 39 4.05 14.43 -14.11
CA ARG A 39 4.16 13.19 -13.35
C ARG A 39 5.62 12.85 -13.08
N VAL A 40 5.96 12.70 -11.81
CA VAL A 40 7.27 12.21 -11.36
C VAL A 40 7.10 10.78 -10.87
N GLN A 41 8.04 9.89 -11.20
CA GLN A 41 8.08 8.54 -10.67
C GLN A 41 9.36 8.35 -9.88
N ARG A 42 9.23 7.96 -8.61
CA ARG A 42 10.34 7.60 -7.73
C ARG A 42 10.25 6.12 -7.39
N ILE A 43 11.19 5.37 -7.94
CA ILE A 43 11.33 3.94 -7.70
C ILE A 43 12.12 3.76 -6.40
N LEU A 44 11.61 2.95 -5.47
CA LEU A 44 12.35 2.63 -4.24
C LEU A 44 13.56 1.72 -4.53
N PRO A 45 14.56 1.65 -3.63
CA PRO A 45 15.73 0.82 -3.83
C PRO A 45 15.38 -0.66 -4.01
N ARG A 46 16.27 -1.41 -4.68
CA ARG A 46 16.11 -2.85 -4.97
C ARG A 46 15.81 -3.74 -3.76
N ARG A 47 16.04 -3.25 -2.54
CA ARG A 47 15.67 -3.95 -1.29
C ARG A 47 14.16 -4.23 -1.20
N PHE A 48 13.33 -3.27 -1.60
CA PHE A 48 11.88 -3.43 -1.63
C PHE A 48 11.44 -4.43 -2.69
N GLN A 49 12.01 -4.35 -3.89
CA GLN A 49 11.73 -5.33 -4.95
C GLN A 49 12.08 -6.77 -4.54
N ARG A 50 13.23 -6.97 -3.85
CA ARG A 50 13.61 -8.28 -3.31
C ARG A 50 12.65 -8.76 -2.22
N ALA A 51 12.16 -7.85 -1.38
CA ALA A 51 11.15 -8.20 -0.37
C ALA A 51 9.83 -8.63 -1.03
N ILE A 52 9.34 -7.89 -2.04
CA ILE A 52 8.12 -8.25 -2.78
C ILE A 52 8.24 -9.64 -3.43
N ASP A 53 9.38 -9.92 -4.08
CA ASP A 53 9.63 -11.22 -4.69
C ASP A 53 9.58 -12.37 -3.67
N ARG A 54 10.28 -12.21 -2.53
CA ARG A 54 10.24 -13.20 -1.45
C ARG A 54 8.87 -13.33 -0.82
N ALA A 55 8.15 -12.22 -0.62
CA ALA A 55 6.81 -12.22 -0.07
C ALA A 55 5.82 -12.94 -1.00
N ALA A 56 5.95 -12.75 -2.32
CA ALA A 56 5.16 -13.48 -3.31
C ALA A 56 5.46 -14.99 -3.29
N MET A 57 6.74 -15.37 -3.13
CA MET A 57 7.13 -16.77 -2.94
C MET A 57 6.52 -17.37 -1.67
N VAL A 58 6.59 -16.65 -0.53
CA VAL A 58 6.03 -17.10 0.76
C VAL A 58 4.51 -17.20 0.72
N ALA A 59 3.83 -16.25 0.07
CA ALA A 59 2.38 -16.27 -0.10
C ALA A 59 1.89 -17.34 -1.10
N GLY A 60 2.80 -18.07 -1.76
CA GLY A 60 2.46 -19.01 -2.83
C GLY A 60 1.85 -18.34 -4.06
N LYS A 61 1.99 -17.02 -4.21
CA LYS A 61 1.47 -16.24 -5.35
C LYS A 61 2.46 -16.26 -6.51
N THR A 62 2.80 -17.46 -6.96
CA THR A 62 3.71 -17.72 -8.08
C THR A 62 3.07 -17.48 -9.45
N GLN A 63 1.75 -17.34 -9.51
CA GLN A 63 1.04 -16.99 -10.74
C GLN A 63 1.14 -15.48 -11.00
N ALA A 64 1.55 -15.11 -12.21
CA ALA A 64 1.71 -13.71 -12.62
C ALA A 64 0.42 -12.89 -12.46
N SER A 65 -0.74 -13.51 -12.67
CA SER A 65 -2.06 -12.89 -12.45
C SER A 65 -2.29 -12.53 -10.98
N GLN A 66 -1.88 -13.39 -10.04
CA GLN A 66 -1.97 -13.11 -8.61
C GLN A 66 -0.94 -12.07 -8.17
N TYR A 67 0.27 -12.12 -8.70
CA TYR A 67 1.29 -11.12 -8.44
C TYR A 67 0.82 -9.72 -8.87
N VAL A 68 0.25 -9.60 -10.07
CA VAL A 68 -0.22 -8.30 -10.59
C VAL A 68 -1.56 -7.87 -9.95
N GLY A 69 -2.37 -8.82 -9.50
CA GLY A 69 -3.65 -8.53 -8.83
C GLY A 69 -3.52 -7.86 -7.46
N GLU A 70 -2.39 -8.04 -6.76
CA GLU A 70 -2.18 -7.52 -5.40
C GLU A 70 -1.53 -6.12 -5.36
N TRP A 71 -1.31 -5.49 -6.53
CA TRP A 71 -0.83 -4.12 -6.56
C TRP A 71 -1.90 -3.16 -6.04
N ARG A 72 -1.57 -2.47 -4.95
CA ARG A 72 -2.37 -1.43 -4.33
C ARG A 72 -1.82 -0.07 -4.68
N ARG A 73 -2.72 0.86 -4.96
CA ARG A 73 -2.39 2.26 -5.25
C ARG A 73 -3.11 3.10 -4.22
N THR A 74 -2.34 3.78 -3.39
CA THR A 74 -2.86 4.64 -2.34
C THR A 74 -2.48 6.07 -2.67
N THR A 75 -3.49 6.92 -2.84
CA THR A 75 -3.27 8.36 -3.00
C THR A 75 -3.03 8.97 -1.64
N ILE A 76 -1.89 9.64 -1.46
CA ILE A 76 -1.52 10.38 -0.27
C ILE A 76 -1.37 11.87 -0.62
N PRO A 77 -1.69 12.79 0.29
CA PRO A 77 -1.48 14.21 0.06
C PRO A 77 0.01 14.49 -0.11
N ALA A 78 0.40 15.28 -1.11
CA ALA A 78 1.78 15.72 -1.18
C ALA A 78 2.02 16.81 -0.13
N GLY A 79 3.08 16.66 0.66
CA GLY A 79 3.47 17.62 1.69
C GLY A 79 4.23 18.84 1.15
N SER A 80 4.34 18.99 -0.16
CA SER A 80 5.04 20.10 -0.84
C SER A 80 4.26 20.51 -2.08
N ASP A 81 4.56 21.67 -2.67
CA ASP A 81 4.05 22.07 -3.99
C ASP A 81 4.89 21.48 -5.15
N ASP A 82 6.07 20.94 -4.85
CA ASP A 82 6.94 20.28 -5.84
C ASP A 82 6.69 18.75 -5.85
N PRO A 83 6.23 18.17 -6.98
CA PRO A 83 5.99 16.73 -7.09
C PRO A 83 7.28 15.91 -6.95
N GLU A 84 8.42 16.45 -7.38
CA GLU A 84 9.71 15.78 -7.32
C GLU A 84 10.23 15.71 -5.89
N ALA A 85 10.25 16.86 -5.20
CA ALA A 85 10.64 16.93 -3.79
C ALA A 85 9.70 16.12 -2.89
N ALA A 86 8.38 16.21 -3.13
CA ALA A 86 7.39 15.44 -2.37
C ALA A 86 7.56 13.93 -2.54
N ALA A 87 7.75 13.45 -3.77
CA ALA A 87 7.98 12.03 -4.03
C ALA A 87 9.32 11.54 -3.45
N MET A 88 10.37 12.38 -3.49
CA MET A 88 11.67 12.06 -2.88
C MET A 88 11.58 11.99 -1.35
N ALA A 89 10.92 12.95 -0.71
CA ALA A 89 10.70 12.95 0.73
C ALA A 89 9.85 11.75 1.18
N ALA A 90 8.79 11.42 0.44
CA ALA A 90 7.99 10.23 0.70
C ALA A 90 8.81 8.94 0.55
N ALA A 91 9.61 8.83 -0.51
CA ALA A 91 10.51 7.69 -0.70
C ALA A 91 11.52 7.57 0.45
N ALA A 92 12.17 8.67 0.84
CA ALA A 92 13.12 8.69 1.96
C ALA A 92 12.46 8.30 3.29
N SER A 93 11.26 8.80 3.57
CA SER A 93 10.50 8.42 4.78
C SER A 93 10.11 6.94 4.78
N LEU A 94 9.70 6.39 3.63
CA LEU A 94 9.45 4.95 3.48
C LEU A 94 10.74 4.13 3.63
N GLU A 95 11.85 4.66 3.14
CA GLU A 95 13.15 4.03 3.28
C GLU A 95 13.60 3.90 4.73
N GLU A 96 13.33 4.91 5.57
CA GLU A 96 13.59 4.91 7.00
C GLU A 96 12.56 4.07 7.79
N ALA A 97 11.28 4.16 7.42
CA ALA A 97 10.20 3.42 8.09
C ALA A 97 10.24 1.91 7.83
N PHE A 98 10.82 1.49 6.70
CA PHE A 98 10.95 0.09 6.31
C PHE A 98 12.43 -0.32 6.22
N PRO A 99 13.09 -0.53 7.39
CA PRO A 99 14.43 -1.12 7.42
C PRO A 99 14.38 -2.57 6.93
N ARG A 100 15.56 -3.14 6.64
CA ARG A 100 15.71 -4.50 6.14
C ARG A 100 15.02 -5.54 7.03
N GLU A 101 15.13 -5.38 8.35
CA GLU A 101 14.54 -6.29 9.34
C GLU A 101 13.03 -6.31 9.22
N ARG A 102 12.40 -5.12 9.20
CA ARG A 102 10.95 -4.99 9.03
C ARG A 102 10.49 -5.60 7.72
N LEU A 103 11.19 -5.34 6.61
CA LEU A 103 10.89 -5.96 5.32
C LEU A 103 10.95 -7.49 5.36
N ASP A 104 11.87 -8.09 6.13
CA ASP A 104 11.94 -9.53 6.30
C ASP A 104 10.72 -10.08 7.06
N GLU A 105 10.21 -9.33 8.05
CA GLU A 105 8.97 -9.66 8.76
C GLU A 105 7.76 -9.65 7.81
N PHE A 106 7.61 -8.61 6.98
CA PHE A 106 6.59 -8.57 5.92
C PHE A 106 6.73 -9.73 4.93
N VAL A 107 7.96 -10.14 4.62
CA VAL A 107 8.20 -11.30 3.73
C VAL A 107 7.70 -12.58 4.37
N ARG A 108 7.98 -12.80 5.66
CA ARG A 108 7.59 -14.02 6.39
C ARG A 108 6.08 -14.21 6.49
N THR A 109 5.30 -13.12 6.46
CA THR A 109 3.83 -13.13 6.45
C THR A 109 3.24 -13.18 5.03
N GLY A 110 4.06 -13.30 3.98
CA GLY A 110 3.59 -13.29 2.59
C GLY A 110 3.18 -11.89 2.08
N GLY A 111 3.73 -10.85 2.68
CA GLY A 111 3.58 -9.45 2.29
C GLY A 111 2.56 -8.66 3.10
N TRP A 112 2.17 -9.16 4.28
CA TRP A 112 1.27 -8.48 5.21
C TRP A 112 2.01 -7.90 6.41
N ASP A 113 1.49 -6.83 7.00
CA ASP A 113 2.04 -6.37 8.27
C ASP A 113 1.88 -7.45 9.36
N PRO A 114 2.96 -7.88 10.06
CA PRO A 114 2.88 -8.88 11.13
C PRO A 114 1.97 -8.45 12.28
N GLU A 115 1.79 -7.14 12.49
CA GLU A 115 0.86 -6.58 13.48
C GLU A 115 -0.61 -6.77 13.05
N ARG A 116 -0.86 -6.99 11.75
CA ARG A 116 -2.18 -7.31 11.17
C ARG A 116 -2.53 -8.79 11.34
N ASP A 117 -1.55 -9.69 11.25
CA ASP A 117 -1.74 -11.14 11.36
C ASP A 117 -2.21 -11.57 12.77
N GLY A 118 -1.93 -10.75 13.79
CA GLY A 118 -2.44 -10.93 15.15
C GLY A 118 -3.95 -10.73 15.32
N GLN A 119 -4.63 -10.05 14.37
CA GLN A 119 -6.06 -9.73 14.48
C GLN A 119 -7.00 -10.64 13.68
N ASP A 120 -6.47 -11.46 12.77
CA ASP A 120 -7.24 -12.36 11.90
C ASP A 120 -6.83 -13.83 12.06
N ARG A 121 -6.38 -14.23 13.26
CA ARG A 121 -6.46 -15.65 13.62
C ARG A 121 -7.90 -15.95 13.99
N PRO A 122 -8.67 -16.74 13.20
CA PRO A 122 -9.78 -17.45 13.80
C PRO A 122 -9.20 -18.20 14.99
N ALA A 123 -9.74 -17.95 16.19
CA ALA A 123 -9.42 -18.74 17.36
C ALA A 123 -9.46 -20.22 16.92
N PRO A 124 -8.48 -21.06 17.31
CA PRO A 124 -8.66 -22.48 17.13
C PRO A 124 -9.94 -22.82 17.90
N GLU A 125 -11.03 -23.10 17.17
CA GLU A 125 -12.22 -23.70 17.76
C GLU A 125 -11.71 -25.00 18.38
N HIS A 126 -11.54 -24.93 19.70
CA HIS A 126 -11.24 -26.06 20.52
C HIS A 126 -12.33 -27.07 20.23
N ARG A 127 -11.93 -28.15 19.55
CA ARG A 127 -12.69 -29.37 19.35
C ARG A 127 -13.31 -29.77 20.68
N ASN A 128 -14.57 -29.42 20.89
CA ASN A 128 -15.34 -30.01 21.98
C ASN A 128 -15.73 -31.42 21.52
N GLY A 129 -14.88 -32.40 21.86
CA GLY A 129 -15.34 -33.76 21.98
C GLY A 129 -16.33 -33.88 23.14
N SER A 130 -17.05 -35.01 23.19
CA SER A 130 -17.91 -35.49 24.29
C SER A 130 -19.41 -35.18 24.14
N GLN A 131 -20.11 -36.02 23.37
CA GLN A 131 -21.35 -36.72 23.80
C GLN A 131 -21.33 -38.04 23.03
N GLU A 132 -20.67 -39.09 23.52
CA GLU A 132 -21.15 -40.03 24.56
C GLU A 132 -22.53 -40.63 24.22
N ALA A 133 -22.48 -41.95 23.95
CA ALA A 133 -23.53 -42.96 23.81
C ALA A 133 -24.99 -42.60 24.16
N GLN A 134 -25.89 -42.87 23.21
CA GLN A 134 -27.26 -43.32 23.48
C GLN A 134 -27.65 -44.24 22.29
N GLN A 135 -27.54 -45.57 22.47
CA GLN A 135 -28.66 -46.47 22.80
C GLN A 135 -29.82 -46.37 21.81
#